data_AF-A0A8J8CAQ6-F1
#
_entry.id   AF-A0A8J8CAQ6-F1
#
_cell.length_a   1.000
_cell.length_b   1.000
_cell.length_c   1.000
_cell.angle_alpha   90.00
_cell.angle_beta   90.00
_cell.angle_gamma   90.00
#
_symmetry.space_group_name_H-M   'P 1'
#
loop_
_entity.id
_entity.type
_entity.pdbx_description
1 polymer ?
#
loop_
_entity_poly.entity_id
_entity_poly.type
_entity_poly.pdbx_seq_one_letter_code
_entity_poly.pdbx_strand_id
1 'polypeptide(L)'
;MEPAEMPYEPGEVVHVRHNGESEGRTHRFGCEVLTVSEADEVNDYAYSLFSFGWERVLATDYRHSQLYPSPRGYPNIDEFLGDGYVQGERLLGKFKRRDLEVINECLAVVDNEEDATKDWFNELRKEDVDRINSVFAELVLLYHLRTVYGRERVSLNACVGEKDFDLRLTTEEVDVWIEVTKPDFADSLSDSFGWGLPKTTQNSIDRKLKSKFEEARNRAPEDAVLILGIYCEVQINQGFAMGQWLDEEYYDVGEICDGWLSYTHLIDTQIGYQSFTDAGERCRALFDRMVEE
;
A
#
# COMPACT_ATOMS: atom_id res chain seq x y z
N MET A 1 -18.83 11.02 -2.05
CA MET A 1 -19.28 10.20 -3.19
C MET A 1 -20.79 10.16 -3.20
N GLU A 2 -21.37 10.38 -4.37
CA GLU A 2 -22.81 10.25 -4.60
C GLU A 2 -23.12 8.89 -5.26
N PRO A 3 -24.36 8.40 -5.17
CA PRO A 3 -24.82 7.26 -5.96
C PRO A 3 -24.68 7.49 -7.47
N ALA A 4 -24.64 6.41 -8.25
CA ALA A 4 -24.68 6.51 -9.71
C ALA A 4 -26.02 7.11 -10.19
N GLU A 5 -26.01 7.80 -11.34
CA GLU A 5 -27.24 8.35 -11.92
C GLU A 5 -28.20 7.26 -12.40
N MET A 6 -27.64 6.17 -12.92
CA MET A 6 -28.39 5.00 -13.40
C MET A 6 -28.38 3.87 -12.37
N PRO A 7 -29.36 2.96 -12.41
CA PRO A 7 -29.38 1.78 -11.54
C PRO A 7 -28.16 0.91 -11.80
N TYR A 8 -27.60 0.34 -10.74
CA TYR A 8 -26.51 -0.63 -10.89
C TYR A 8 -26.97 -1.91 -11.59
N GLU A 9 -26.06 -2.59 -12.28
CA GLU A 9 -26.25 -3.87 -12.94
C GLU A 9 -25.66 -5.04 -12.14
N PRO A 10 -26.19 -6.28 -12.28
CA PRO A 10 -25.55 -7.46 -11.71
C PRO A 10 -24.09 -7.61 -12.16
N GLY A 11 -23.21 -7.86 -11.18
CA GLY A 11 -21.76 -7.96 -11.38
C GLY A 11 -21.00 -6.67 -11.08
N GLU A 12 -21.67 -5.51 -11.02
CA GLU A 12 -21.04 -4.25 -10.62
C GLU A 12 -20.66 -4.25 -9.14
N VAL A 13 -19.60 -3.51 -8.82
CA VAL A 13 -19.09 -3.40 -7.45
C VAL A 13 -19.50 -2.06 -6.82
N VAL A 14 -20.06 -2.14 -5.62
CA VAL A 14 -20.63 -1.01 -4.88
C VAL A 14 -20.19 -1.03 -3.42
N HIS A 15 -20.35 0.10 -2.75
CA HIS A 15 -20.23 0.20 -1.30
C HIS A 15 -21.52 0.68 -0.66
N VAL A 16 -21.81 0.18 0.54
CA VAL A 16 -22.97 0.61 1.33
C VAL A 16 -22.65 1.89 2.10
N ARG A 17 -23.32 2.99 1.78
CA ARG A 17 -23.20 4.28 2.45
C ARG A 17 -23.41 4.16 3.96
N HIS A 18 -22.55 4.83 4.72
CA HIS A 18 -22.75 5.00 6.15
C HIS A 18 -23.70 6.19 6.37
N ASN A 19 -24.96 5.91 6.69
CA ASN A 19 -25.85 6.94 7.22
C ASN A 19 -25.89 6.78 8.74
N GLY A 20 -25.58 7.85 9.49
CA GLY A 20 -25.54 7.83 10.96
C GLY A 20 -26.86 7.41 11.63
N GLU A 21 -27.97 7.36 10.88
CA GLU A 21 -29.29 6.91 11.33
C GLU A 21 -29.52 5.39 11.16
N SER A 22 -28.62 4.69 10.46
CA SER A 22 -28.78 3.26 10.16
C SER A 22 -27.94 2.38 11.08
N GLU A 23 -28.36 2.28 12.34
CA GLU A 23 -27.87 1.24 13.25
C GLU A 23 -28.11 -0.14 12.62
N GLY A 24 -27.03 -0.83 12.24
CA GLY A 24 -27.05 -2.20 11.72
C GLY A 24 -26.90 -2.40 10.21
N ARG A 25 -26.87 -1.34 9.38
CA ARG A 25 -26.68 -1.47 7.91
C ARG A 25 -25.32 -0.99 7.41
N THR A 26 -24.36 -0.83 8.32
CA THR A 26 -23.03 -0.33 7.96
C THR A 26 -22.17 -1.46 7.44
N HIS A 27 -21.87 -1.46 6.14
CA HIS A 27 -20.91 -2.39 5.55
C HIS A 27 -19.68 -1.63 5.05
N ARG A 28 -18.49 -2.19 5.28
CA ARG A 28 -17.21 -1.50 5.10
C ARG A 28 -16.39 -2.00 3.92
N PHE A 29 -16.79 -3.11 3.29
CA PHE A 29 -16.11 -3.69 2.14
C PHE A 29 -16.93 -3.51 0.87
N GLY A 30 -16.28 -3.60 -0.28
CA GLY A 30 -16.95 -3.64 -1.56
C GLY A 30 -17.92 -4.83 -1.63
N CYS A 31 -19.00 -4.64 -2.38
CA CYS A 31 -20.02 -5.64 -2.60
C CYS A 31 -20.30 -5.79 -4.09
N GLU A 32 -20.45 -7.02 -4.56
CA GLU A 32 -20.99 -7.32 -5.89
C GLU A 32 -22.51 -7.25 -5.86
N VAL A 33 -23.10 -6.56 -6.83
CA VAL A 33 -24.54 -6.59 -7.07
C VAL A 33 -24.92 -7.96 -7.64
N LEU A 34 -25.78 -8.70 -6.95
CA LEU A 34 -26.25 -10.01 -7.42
C LEU A 34 -27.55 -9.90 -8.22
N THR A 35 -28.51 -9.14 -7.70
CA THR A 35 -29.83 -8.98 -8.29
C THR A 35 -30.34 -7.56 -8.06
N VAL A 36 -31.10 -7.07 -9.04
CA VAL A 36 -31.74 -5.76 -9.04
C VAL A 36 -33.24 -5.98 -9.18
N SER A 37 -34.03 -5.30 -8.36
CA SER A 37 -35.48 -5.33 -8.40
C SER A 37 -36.04 -3.91 -8.32
N GLU A 38 -37.10 -3.63 -9.06
CA GLU A 38 -37.84 -2.37 -8.89
C GLU A 38 -38.50 -2.39 -7.50
N ALA A 39 -38.28 -1.35 -6.72
CA ALA A 39 -38.92 -1.19 -5.42
C ALA A 39 -40.36 -0.66 -5.59
N ASP A 40 -41.16 -0.74 -4.53
CA ASP A 40 -42.58 -0.33 -4.53
C ASP A 40 -42.78 1.19 -4.79
N GLU A 41 -41.73 1.99 -4.73
CA GLU A 41 -41.72 3.43 -5.02
C GLU A 41 -41.22 3.71 -6.45
N VAL A 42 -41.85 4.67 -7.14
CA VAL A 42 -41.53 5.00 -8.55
C VAL A 42 -40.07 5.44 -8.68
N ASN A 43 -39.29 4.71 -9.48
CA ASN A 43 -37.86 4.90 -9.73
C ASN A 43 -36.93 4.62 -8.53
N ASP A 44 -37.36 3.78 -7.57
CA ASP A 44 -36.47 3.25 -6.53
C ASP A 44 -36.12 1.78 -6.85
N TYR A 45 -34.91 1.37 -6.49
CA TYR A 45 -34.37 0.04 -6.82
C TYR A 45 -33.86 -0.62 -5.55
N ALA A 46 -34.11 -1.92 -5.44
CA ALA A 46 -33.62 -2.76 -4.35
C ALA A 46 -32.58 -3.76 -4.88
N TYR A 47 -31.47 -3.86 -4.15
CA TYR A 47 -30.27 -4.61 -4.52
C TYR A 47 -29.94 -5.68 -3.50
N SER A 48 -29.74 -6.90 -3.97
CA SER A 48 -29.10 -7.96 -3.19
C SER A 48 -27.61 -7.96 -3.44
N LEU A 49 -26.81 -8.02 -2.38
CA LEU A 49 -25.38 -7.77 -2.42
C LEU A 49 -24.56 -8.94 -1.86
N PHE A 50 -23.47 -9.29 -2.52
CA PHE A 50 -22.44 -10.20 -2.01
C PHE A 50 -21.24 -9.40 -1.50
N SER A 51 -20.88 -9.53 -0.23
CA SER A 51 -19.71 -8.87 0.34
C SER A 51 -18.42 -9.61 -0.01
N PHE A 52 -17.44 -8.90 -0.56
CA PHE A 52 -16.11 -9.48 -0.81
C PHE A 52 -15.33 -9.75 0.49
N GLY A 53 -15.39 -8.84 1.46
CA GLY A 53 -14.63 -9.00 2.71
C GLY A 53 -15.21 -10.03 3.67
N TRP A 54 -16.51 -10.33 3.59
CA TRP A 54 -17.15 -11.38 4.40
C TRP A 54 -17.48 -12.65 3.63
N GLU A 55 -17.26 -12.66 2.32
CA GLU A 55 -17.52 -13.76 1.40
C GLU A 55 -18.93 -14.36 1.56
N ARG A 56 -19.94 -13.50 1.66
CA ARG A 56 -21.34 -13.91 1.83
C ARG A 56 -22.32 -12.89 1.29
N VAL A 57 -23.53 -13.38 0.97
CA VAL A 57 -24.68 -12.53 0.68
C VAL A 57 -25.10 -11.79 1.95
N LEU A 58 -25.32 -10.49 1.84
CA LEU A 58 -25.83 -9.67 2.93
C LEU A 58 -27.31 -10.00 3.20
N ALA A 59 -27.70 -10.02 4.47
CA ALA A 59 -29.01 -10.52 4.90
C ALA A 59 -30.21 -9.59 4.59
N THR A 60 -29.99 -8.48 3.89
CA THR A 60 -30.99 -7.44 3.65
C THR A 60 -30.71 -6.79 2.31
N ASP A 61 -31.77 -6.36 1.63
CA ASP A 61 -31.66 -5.61 0.39
C ASP A 61 -31.38 -4.12 0.67
N TYR A 62 -30.65 -3.50 -0.25
CA TYR A 62 -30.23 -2.10 -0.15
C TYR A 62 -30.95 -1.26 -1.20
N ARG A 63 -31.32 -0.02 -0.87
CA ARG A 63 -31.85 0.95 -1.83
C ARG A 63 -30.73 1.62 -2.61
N HIS A 64 -31.03 2.10 -3.82
CA HIS A 64 -30.06 2.80 -4.69
C HIS A 64 -29.33 3.95 -3.97
N SER A 65 -30.07 4.78 -3.23
CA SER A 65 -29.53 5.92 -2.47
C SER A 65 -28.56 5.53 -1.34
N GLN A 66 -28.53 4.25 -0.97
CA GLN A 66 -27.63 3.70 0.05
C GLN A 66 -26.35 3.15 -0.57
N LEU A 67 -26.19 3.20 -1.89
CA LEU A 67 -25.05 2.63 -2.59
C LEU A 67 -24.28 3.71 -3.32
N TYR A 68 -22.97 3.51 -3.42
CA TYR A 68 -22.11 4.31 -4.29
C TYR A 68 -21.11 3.40 -5.02
N PRO A 69 -20.62 3.78 -6.20
CA PRO A 69 -19.72 2.93 -6.98
C PRO A 69 -18.44 2.62 -6.20
N SER A 70 -17.96 1.38 -6.24
CA SER A 70 -16.72 0.98 -5.56
C SER A 70 -15.95 -0.01 -6.43
N PRO A 71 -14.61 0.03 -6.47
CA PRO A 71 -13.76 1.14 -6.05
C PRO A 71 -13.81 2.32 -7.05
N ARG A 72 -14.58 2.24 -8.14
CA ARG A 72 -14.65 3.28 -9.18
C ARG A 72 -15.24 4.61 -8.73
N GLY A 73 -15.86 4.68 -7.55
CA GLY A 73 -16.28 5.97 -6.98
C GLY A 73 -15.10 6.84 -6.51
N TYR A 74 -13.90 6.28 -6.39
CA TYR A 74 -12.68 6.99 -6.01
C TYR A 74 -11.95 7.48 -7.27
N PRO A 75 -11.77 8.81 -7.47
CA PRO A 75 -11.29 9.35 -8.75
C PRO A 75 -9.94 8.79 -9.22
N ASN A 76 -8.95 8.73 -8.33
CA ASN A 76 -7.60 8.29 -8.71
C ASN A 76 -7.54 6.77 -8.87
N ILE A 77 -8.40 6.02 -8.16
CA ILE A 77 -8.54 4.58 -8.39
C ILE A 77 -9.22 4.33 -9.74
N ASP A 78 -10.28 5.08 -10.07
CA ASP A 78 -10.96 4.93 -11.35
C ASP A 78 -10.03 5.21 -12.53
N GLU A 79 -9.25 6.30 -12.44
CA GLU A 79 -8.22 6.63 -13.42
C GLU A 79 -7.16 5.53 -13.52
N PHE A 80 -6.65 5.04 -12.38
CA PHE A 80 -5.67 3.96 -12.33
C PHE A 80 -6.20 2.64 -12.90
N LEU A 81 -7.47 2.32 -12.70
CA LEU A 81 -8.11 1.12 -13.23
C LEU A 81 -8.40 1.22 -14.73
N GLY A 82 -8.63 2.43 -15.25
CA GLY A 82 -9.01 2.69 -16.65
C GLY A 82 -10.31 2.00 -17.08
N ASP A 83 -10.59 2.04 -18.39
CA ASP A 83 -11.90 1.71 -18.98
C ASP A 83 -12.29 0.22 -19.04
N GLY A 84 -11.56 -0.71 -18.39
CA GLY A 84 -11.62 -2.12 -18.84
C GLY A 84 -11.41 -3.29 -17.87
N TYR A 85 -11.52 -3.16 -16.54
CA TYR A 85 -11.08 -4.27 -15.68
C TYR A 85 -11.89 -4.55 -14.41
N VAL A 86 -12.90 -5.42 -14.54
CA VAL A 86 -13.73 -5.95 -13.43
C VAL A 86 -12.90 -6.72 -12.38
N GLN A 87 -11.79 -7.37 -12.76
CA GLN A 87 -10.98 -8.16 -11.81
C GLN A 87 -10.24 -7.28 -10.77
N GLY A 88 -9.67 -6.14 -11.20
CA GLY A 88 -9.01 -5.20 -10.28
C GLY A 88 -10.01 -4.59 -9.29
N GLU A 89 -11.21 -4.28 -9.78
CA GLU A 89 -12.31 -3.77 -8.94
C GLU A 89 -12.71 -4.74 -7.84
N ARG A 90 -12.85 -6.03 -8.15
CA ARG A 90 -13.18 -7.08 -7.17
C ARG A 90 -12.10 -7.23 -6.11
N LEU A 91 -10.84 -7.17 -6.49
CA LEU A 91 -9.71 -7.26 -5.56
C LEU A 91 -9.68 -6.06 -4.61
N LEU A 92 -9.80 -4.85 -5.16
CA LEU A 92 -9.91 -3.63 -4.36
C LEU A 92 -11.18 -3.64 -3.49
N GLY A 93 -12.25 -4.29 -3.93
CA GLY A 93 -13.45 -4.52 -3.13
C GLY A 93 -13.23 -5.33 -1.84
N LYS A 94 -12.12 -6.07 -1.71
CA LYS A 94 -11.76 -6.79 -0.47
C LYS A 94 -11.18 -5.85 0.60
N PHE A 95 -10.74 -4.65 0.23
CA PHE A 95 -10.25 -3.65 1.17
C PHE A 95 -11.40 -2.94 1.87
N LYS A 96 -11.15 -2.45 3.10
CA LYS A 96 -12.15 -1.62 3.77
C LYS A 96 -12.16 -0.25 3.10
N ARG A 97 -13.30 0.44 3.21
CA ARG A 97 -13.48 1.82 2.75
C ARG A 97 -12.32 2.74 3.11
N ARG A 98 -11.90 2.76 4.38
CA ARG A 98 -10.81 3.62 4.85
C ARG A 98 -9.51 3.30 4.11
N ASP A 99 -9.22 2.02 3.88
CA ASP A 99 -8.03 1.61 3.14
C ASP A 99 -8.10 2.10 1.69
N LEU A 100 -9.28 2.05 1.04
CA LEU A 100 -9.47 2.60 -0.30
C LEU A 100 -9.38 4.13 -0.36
N GLU A 101 -9.83 4.85 0.67
CA GLU A 101 -9.67 6.31 0.77
C GLU A 101 -8.18 6.69 0.75
N VAL A 102 -7.38 5.94 1.51
CA VAL A 102 -5.92 6.10 1.57
C VAL A 102 -5.26 5.73 0.25
N ILE A 103 -5.64 4.60 -0.34
CA ILE A 103 -5.11 4.17 -1.64
C ILE A 103 -5.40 5.24 -2.69
N ASN A 104 -6.62 5.77 -2.70
CA ASN A 104 -7.00 6.86 -3.59
C ASN A 104 -6.14 8.11 -3.38
N GLU A 105 -5.87 8.49 -2.12
CA GLU A 105 -5.00 9.61 -1.80
C GLU A 105 -3.56 9.37 -2.30
N CYS A 106 -3.00 8.18 -2.05
CA CYS A 106 -1.66 7.82 -2.51
C CYS A 106 -1.54 7.84 -4.04
N LEU A 107 -2.58 7.39 -4.74
CA LEU A 107 -2.62 7.43 -6.20
C LEU A 107 -2.64 8.85 -6.78
N ALA A 108 -2.94 9.88 -5.99
CA ALA A 108 -2.95 11.26 -6.47
C ALA A 108 -1.57 11.77 -6.93
N VAL A 109 -0.49 11.17 -6.43
CA VAL A 109 0.88 11.55 -6.81
C VAL A 109 1.45 10.71 -7.94
N VAL A 110 0.69 9.73 -8.43
CA VAL A 110 1.10 8.76 -9.43
C VAL A 110 0.83 9.31 -10.83
N ASP A 111 1.79 9.16 -11.74
CA ASP A 111 1.62 9.49 -13.14
C ASP A 111 1.41 8.24 -13.99
N ASN A 112 0.21 8.10 -14.54
CA ASN A 112 -0.19 6.93 -15.30
C ASN A 112 0.54 6.76 -16.66
N GLU A 113 1.25 7.79 -17.14
CA GLU A 113 2.02 7.77 -18.38
C GLU A 113 3.51 7.44 -18.16
N GLU A 114 4.12 8.02 -17.13
CA GLU A 114 5.56 7.94 -16.87
C GLU A 114 5.93 6.89 -15.82
N ASP A 115 5.09 6.69 -14.79
CA ASP A 115 5.40 5.73 -13.75
C ASP A 115 5.16 4.29 -14.22
N ALA A 116 5.88 3.34 -13.62
CA ALA A 116 5.73 1.91 -13.89
C ALA A 116 4.43 1.31 -13.30
N THR A 117 3.35 2.10 -13.25
CA THR A 117 2.01 1.76 -12.72
C THR A 117 1.37 0.56 -13.41
N LYS A 118 1.72 0.32 -14.66
CA LYS A 118 1.28 -0.87 -15.40
C LYS A 118 1.76 -2.17 -14.73
N ASP A 119 2.95 -2.16 -14.13
CA ASP A 119 3.46 -3.32 -13.42
C ASP A 119 2.69 -3.52 -12.11
N TRP A 120 2.39 -2.44 -11.38
CA TRP A 120 1.50 -2.50 -10.21
C TRP A 120 0.12 -3.07 -10.55
N PHE A 121 -0.46 -2.66 -11.67
CA PHE A 121 -1.72 -3.21 -12.14
C PHE A 121 -1.62 -4.70 -12.52
N ASN A 122 -0.53 -5.10 -13.16
CA ASN A 122 -0.27 -6.50 -13.48
C ASN A 122 -0.10 -7.35 -12.21
N GLU A 123 0.49 -6.82 -11.14
CA GLU A 123 0.57 -7.50 -9.85
C GLU A 123 -0.82 -7.68 -9.21
N LEU A 124 -1.69 -6.66 -9.25
CA LEU A 124 -3.08 -6.80 -8.79
C LEU A 124 -3.77 -7.99 -9.49
N ARG A 125 -3.63 -8.12 -10.81
CA ARG A 125 -4.28 -9.20 -11.59
C ARG A 125 -3.87 -10.62 -11.20
N LYS A 126 -2.76 -10.81 -10.48
CA LYS A 126 -2.30 -12.15 -10.06
C LYS A 126 -3.08 -12.71 -8.87
N GLU A 127 -3.98 -11.91 -8.27
CA GLU A 127 -4.76 -12.26 -7.07
C GLU A 127 -3.91 -12.65 -5.86
N ASP A 128 -2.64 -12.23 -5.85
CA ASP A 128 -1.68 -12.51 -4.79
C ASP A 128 -1.76 -11.39 -3.75
N VAL A 129 -2.38 -11.71 -2.61
CA VAL A 129 -2.59 -10.75 -1.50
C VAL A 129 -1.29 -10.16 -1.01
N ASP A 130 -0.20 -10.94 -0.95
CA ASP A 130 1.10 -10.46 -0.48
C ASP A 130 1.72 -9.48 -1.49
N ARG A 131 1.53 -9.71 -2.79
CA ARG A 131 1.99 -8.79 -3.84
C ARG A 131 1.21 -7.49 -3.86
N ILE A 132 -0.12 -7.56 -3.77
CA ILE A 132 -1.00 -6.39 -3.67
C ILE A 132 -0.56 -5.50 -2.50
N ASN A 133 -0.28 -6.14 -1.39
CA ASN A 133 0.19 -5.53 -0.17
C ASN A 133 1.58 -4.88 -0.28
N SER A 134 2.51 -5.48 -1.05
CA SER A 134 3.81 -4.86 -1.38
C SER A 134 3.63 -3.58 -2.18
N VAL A 135 2.76 -3.62 -3.20
CA VAL A 135 2.44 -2.44 -4.02
C VAL A 135 1.90 -1.30 -3.15
N PHE A 136 1.05 -1.61 -2.17
CA PHE A 136 0.57 -0.59 -1.24
C PHE A 136 1.64 -0.03 -0.31
N ALA A 137 2.59 -0.85 0.14
CA ALA A 137 3.74 -0.36 0.89
C ALA A 137 4.53 0.67 0.07
N GLU A 138 4.85 0.33 -1.18
CA GLU A 138 5.56 1.21 -2.11
C GLU A 138 4.78 2.52 -2.37
N LEU A 139 3.47 2.42 -2.61
CA LEU A 139 2.58 3.56 -2.85
C LEU A 139 2.54 4.55 -1.67
N VAL A 140 2.46 4.05 -0.44
CA VAL A 140 2.46 4.90 0.76
C VAL A 140 3.76 5.69 0.84
N LEU A 141 4.90 5.03 0.64
CA LEU A 141 6.19 5.73 0.70
C LEU A 141 6.36 6.73 -0.45
N LEU A 142 5.93 6.36 -1.66
CA LEU A 142 5.91 7.26 -2.81
C LEU A 142 5.12 8.53 -2.51
N TYR A 143 3.91 8.39 -1.93
CA TYR A 143 3.05 9.51 -1.57
C TYR A 143 3.79 10.51 -0.69
N HIS A 144 4.35 10.05 0.43
CA HIS A 144 5.06 10.93 1.36
C HIS A 144 6.29 11.59 0.74
N LEU A 145 7.07 10.83 -0.05
CA LEU A 145 8.24 11.39 -0.74
C LEU A 145 7.84 12.48 -1.75
N ARG A 146 6.82 12.23 -2.59
CA ARG A 146 6.39 13.19 -3.62
C ARG A 146 5.67 14.40 -3.03
N THR A 147 4.94 14.24 -1.94
CA THR A 147 4.31 15.35 -1.22
C THR A 147 5.35 16.33 -0.69
N VAL A 148 6.42 15.83 -0.08
CA VAL A 148 7.45 16.69 0.53
C VAL A 148 8.48 17.22 -0.49
N TYR A 149 8.91 16.37 -1.43
CA TYR A 149 10.05 16.67 -2.31
C TYR A 149 9.66 17.05 -3.74
N GLY A 150 8.41 16.87 -4.11
CA GLY A 150 7.97 17.04 -5.49
C GLY A 150 8.27 15.80 -6.34
N ARG A 151 7.43 15.62 -7.36
CA ARG A 151 7.49 14.48 -8.27
C ARG A 151 8.79 14.42 -9.05
N GLU A 152 9.33 15.56 -9.46
CA GLU A 152 10.53 15.66 -10.27
C GLU A 152 11.80 15.12 -9.59
N ARG A 153 11.75 14.96 -8.27
CA ARG A 153 12.85 14.44 -7.45
C ARG A 153 12.69 12.97 -7.09
N VAL A 154 11.53 12.37 -7.36
CA VAL A 154 11.19 11.01 -6.92
C VAL A 154 10.81 10.14 -8.12
N SER A 155 11.65 9.17 -8.40
CA SER A 155 11.45 8.19 -9.48
C SER A 155 11.15 6.81 -8.92
N LEU A 156 10.39 6.03 -9.68
CA LEU A 156 10.05 4.64 -9.39
C LEU A 156 10.93 3.70 -10.22
N ASN A 157 11.16 2.48 -9.71
CA ASN A 157 11.87 1.40 -10.41
C ASN A 157 13.22 1.86 -10.99
N ALA A 158 13.98 2.60 -10.20
CA ALA A 158 15.27 3.13 -10.62
C ALA A 158 16.30 1.99 -10.66
N CYS A 159 17.08 1.91 -11.75
CA CYS A 159 18.04 0.83 -11.94
C CYS A 159 19.48 1.21 -11.53
N VAL A 160 20.13 0.32 -10.78
CA VAL A 160 21.59 0.29 -10.57
C VAL A 160 22.13 -1.03 -11.12
N GLY A 161 22.78 -0.96 -12.28
CA GLY A 161 23.25 -2.17 -12.96
C GLY A 161 22.10 -3.06 -13.42
N GLU A 162 22.00 -4.26 -12.84
CA GLU A 162 20.92 -5.23 -13.13
C GLU A 162 19.86 -5.28 -12.03
N LYS A 163 19.95 -4.39 -11.02
CA LYS A 163 19.01 -4.30 -9.91
C LYS A 163 18.13 -3.08 -10.06
N ASP A 164 16.87 -3.27 -9.74
CA ASP A 164 15.86 -2.24 -9.55
C ASP A 164 15.71 -1.93 -8.06
N PHE A 165 15.56 -0.64 -7.76
CA PHE A 165 15.08 -0.15 -6.47
C PHE A 165 13.70 0.45 -6.70
N ASP A 166 12.78 0.16 -5.77
CA ASP A 166 11.39 0.58 -5.89
C ASP A 166 11.28 2.12 -6.01
N LEU A 167 12.12 2.86 -5.28
CA LEU A 167 12.11 4.32 -5.22
C LEU A 167 13.53 4.90 -5.28
N ARG A 168 13.67 6.07 -5.90
CA ARG A 168 14.88 6.90 -5.83
C ARG A 168 14.52 8.36 -5.63
N LEU A 169 15.05 8.96 -4.57
CA LEU A 169 14.94 10.38 -4.23
C LEU A 169 16.27 11.08 -4.56
N THR A 170 16.24 12.04 -5.48
CA THR A 170 17.41 12.84 -5.84
C THR A 170 17.21 14.28 -5.36
N THR A 171 18.10 14.73 -4.49
CA THR A 171 18.16 16.12 -4.01
C THR A 171 19.49 16.76 -4.41
N GLU A 172 19.69 18.05 -4.10
CA GLU A 172 20.98 18.71 -4.33
C GLU A 172 22.10 18.13 -3.44
N GLU A 173 21.75 17.50 -2.32
CA GLU A 173 22.70 17.09 -1.29
C GLU A 173 22.95 15.57 -1.27
N VAL A 174 21.97 14.77 -1.67
CA VAL A 174 22.04 13.31 -1.65
C VAL A 174 21.22 12.66 -2.76
N ASP A 175 21.68 11.48 -3.18
CA ASP A 175 20.99 10.57 -4.08
C ASP A 175 20.63 9.28 -3.34
N VAL A 176 19.36 9.15 -2.97
CA VAL A 176 18.87 8.09 -2.08
C VAL A 176 18.11 7.05 -2.87
N TRP A 177 18.51 5.79 -2.73
CA TRP A 177 17.92 4.64 -3.40
C TRP A 177 17.25 3.77 -2.34
N ILE A 178 15.94 3.55 -2.48
CA ILE A 178 15.12 2.92 -1.45
C ILE A 178 14.50 1.65 -2.03
N GLU A 179 14.84 0.53 -1.42
CA GLU A 179 14.16 -0.74 -1.67
C GLU A 179 13.14 -0.94 -0.56
N VAL A 180 11.88 -1.07 -0.93
CA VAL A 180 10.78 -1.35 -0.04
C VAL A 180 10.68 -2.86 0.17
N THR A 181 10.52 -3.24 1.43
CA THR A 181 10.13 -4.60 1.77
C THR A 181 8.89 -4.56 2.64
N LYS A 182 7.95 -5.43 2.29
CA LYS A 182 6.89 -5.84 3.19
C LYS A 182 7.25 -7.24 3.68
N PRO A 183 7.81 -7.38 4.89
CA PRO A 183 8.00 -8.70 5.46
C PRO A 183 6.62 -9.34 5.66
N ASP A 184 6.42 -10.50 5.04
CA ASP A 184 5.14 -11.18 4.79
C ASP A 184 4.03 -10.96 5.83
N PHE A 185 2.81 -10.91 5.29
CA PHE A 185 1.55 -10.76 6.00
C PHE A 185 1.43 -11.72 7.19
N ALA A 186 0.83 -11.21 8.25
CA ALA A 186 0.62 -11.84 9.54
C ALA A 186 -0.37 -13.02 9.54
N ASP A 187 -0.42 -13.87 8.50
CA ASP A 187 -1.08 -15.18 8.62
C ASP A 187 -0.24 -16.14 9.49
N SER A 188 1.04 -15.81 9.70
CA SER A 188 1.96 -16.55 10.57
C SER A 188 2.18 -15.93 11.95
N LEU A 189 1.51 -14.81 12.29
CA LEU A 189 1.37 -14.41 13.69
C LEU A 189 0.35 -15.35 14.35
N SER A 190 0.79 -16.59 14.56
CA SER A 190 0.24 -17.51 15.56
C SER A 190 -0.16 -16.72 16.82
N ASP A 191 -1.22 -17.14 17.51
CA ASP A 191 -1.77 -16.53 18.74
C ASP A 191 -0.72 -16.22 19.84
N SER A 192 0.53 -16.65 19.68
CA SER A 192 1.70 -16.16 20.38
C SER A 192 2.09 -14.74 19.97
N PHE A 193 1.50 -13.76 20.67
CA PHE A 193 2.12 -12.46 20.93
C PHE A 193 3.47 -12.69 21.64
N GLY A 194 4.57 -12.77 20.88
CA GLY A 194 5.93 -12.92 21.38
C GLY A 194 6.79 -11.71 21.02
N TRP A 195 7.76 -11.38 21.88
CA TRP A 195 8.82 -10.42 21.55
C TRP A 195 9.85 -11.12 20.65
N GLY A 196 9.92 -10.74 19.37
CA GLY A 196 10.89 -11.26 18.40
C GLY A 196 10.35 -11.34 16.97
N LEU A 197 11.24 -11.23 15.97
CA LEU A 197 10.87 -11.41 14.57
C LEU A 197 10.67 -12.90 14.26
N PRO A 198 9.62 -13.28 13.51
CA PRO A 198 9.55 -14.60 12.91
C PRO A 198 10.79 -14.87 12.04
N LYS A 199 11.34 -16.09 12.08
CA LYS A 199 12.50 -16.48 11.25
C LYS A 199 12.25 -16.26 9.75
N THR A 200 11.00 -16.34 9.31
CA THR A 200 10.59 -16.07 7.92
C THR A 200 10.83 -14.60 7.55
N THR A 201 10.47 -13.67 8.43
CA THR A 201 10.74 -12.23 8.29
C THR A 201 12.23 -11.94 8.22
N GLN A 202 13.02 -12.51 9.13
CA GLN A 202 14.49 -12.37 9.11
C GLN A 202 15.09 -12.88 7.79
N ASN A 203 14.67 -14.08 7.35
CA ASN A 203 15.14 -14.65 6.07
C ASN A 203 14.76 -13.81 4.85
N SER A 204 13.63 -13.10 4.88
CA SER A 204 13.21 -12.22 3.79
C SER A 204 14.10 -10.98 3.72
N ILE A 205 14.37 -10.35 4.87
CA ILE A 205 15.26 -9.19 4.98
C ILE A 205 16.69 -9.59 4.55
N ASP A 206 17.23 -10.68 5.09
CA ASP A 206 18.55 -11.21 4.72
C ASP A 206 18.67 -11.48 3.22
N ARG A 207 17.64 -12.06 2.61
CA ARG A 207 17.64 -12.35 1.18
C ARG A 207 17.65 -11.06 0.37
N LYS A 208 16.89 -10.03 0.76
CA LYS A 208 16.90 -8.74 0.07
C LYS A 208 18.25 -8.04 0.20
N LEU A 209 18.83 -7.98 1.39
CA LEU A 209 20.15 -7.40 1.61
C LEU A 209 21.22 -8.10 0.76
N LYS A 210 21.28 -9.43 0.78
CA LYS A 210 22.28 -10.19 0.00
C LYS A 210 22.06 -10.14 -1.51
N SER A 211 20.82 -10.21 -1.98
CA SER A 211 20.54 -10.32 -3.42
C SER A 211 20.43 -8.99 -4.15
N LYS A 212 20.02 -7.91 -3.47
CA LYS A 212 19.90 -6.57 -4.06
C LYS A 212 20.99 -5.63 -3.57
N PHE A 213 21.16 -5.46 -2.26
CA PHE A 213 22.05 -4.42 -1.72
C PHE A 213 23.53 -4.73 -1.94
N GLU A 214 23.99 -5.96 -1.73
CA GLU A 214 25.40 -6.33 -2.01
C GLU A 214 25.80 -6.04 -3.46
N GLU A 215 24.95 -6.39 -4.43
CA GLU A 215 25.25 -6.15 -5.84
C GLU A 215 25.13 -4.67 -6.20
N ALA A 216 24.09 -3.99 -5.68
CA ALA A 216 23.88 -2.57 -5.90
C ALA A 216 25.03 -1.73 -5.34
N ARG A 217 25.51 -2.03 -4.13
CA ARG A 217 26.61 -1.32 -3.47
C ARG A 217 27.89 -1.34 -4.29
N ASN A 218 28.16 -2.43 -5.01
CA ASN A 218 29.32 -2.56 -5.88
C ASN A 218 29.19 -1.78 -7.21
N ARG A 219 27.99 -1.33 -7.58
CA ARG A 219 27.69 -0.72 -8.89
C ARG A 219 27.10 0.69 -8.79
N ALA A 220 26.63 1.09 -7.61
CA ALA A 220 26.03 2.38 -7.37
C ALA A 220 27.08 3.51 -7.49
N PRO A 221 26.65 4.73 -7.82
CA PRO A 221 27.49 5.92 -7.68
C PRO A 221 28.14 6.02 -6.29
N GLU A 222 29.34 6.60 -6.19
CA GLU A 222 30.07 6.72 -4.90
C GLU A 222 29.29 7.51 -3.84
N ASP A 223 28.38 8.39 -4.26
CA ASP A 223 27.54 9.23 -3.42
C ASP A 223 26.14 8.68 -3.17
N ALA A 224 25.81 7.52 -3.74
CA ALA A 224 24.51 6.88 -3.56
C ALA A 224 24.34 6.39 -2.12
N VAL A 225 23.20 6.73 -1.53
CA VAL A 225 22.79 6.25 -0.21
C VAL A 225 21.74 5.17 -0.39
N LEU A 226 22.04 3.94 0.03
CA LEU A 226 21.14 2.79 -0.12
C LEU A 226 20.36 2.59 1.16
N ILE A 227 19.03 2.71 1.09
CA ILE A 227 18.13 2.63 2.25
C ILE A 227 17.19 1.44 2.09
N LEU A 228 17.03 0.66 3.18
CA LEU A 228 15.99 -0.36 3.26
C LEU A 228 14.73 0.26 3.88
N GLY A 229 13.67 0.39 3.07
CA GLY A 229 12.35 0.84 3.51
C GLY A 229 11.51 -0.34 3.96
N ILE A 230 10.95 -0.31 5.17
CA ILE A 230 10.15 -1.40 5.70
C ILE A 230 8.76 -0.96 6.13
N TYR A 231 7.77 -1.55 5.49
CA TYR A 231 6.37 -1.36 5.85
C TYR A 231 5.98 -2.29 7.00
N CYS A 232 5.71 -1.70 8.16
CA CYS A 232 5.37 -2.40 9.41
C CYS A 232 3.86 -2.32 9.67
N GLU A 233 3.10 -3.37 9.41
CA GLU A 233 1.68 -3.37 9.76
C GLU A 233 1.48 -3.33 11.28
N VAL A 234 2.32 -3.95 12.12
CA VAL A 234 2.14 -3.93 13.58
C VAL A 234 3.28 -3.16 14.26
N GLN A 235 3.17 -1.83 14.26
CA GLN A 235 4.18 -0.85 14.69
C GLN A 235 5.03 -1.25 15.92
N ILE A 236 4.40 -1.63 17.04
CA ILE A 236 5.12 -1.65 18.32
C ILE A 236 6.02 -2.87 18.49
N ASN A 237 5.69 -4.03 17.91
CA ASN A 237 6.48 -5.23 18.15
C ASN A 237 7.42 -5.57 16.99
N GLN A 238 7.04 -5.25 15.74
CA GLN A 238 7.90 -5.53 14.58
C GLN A 238 9.09 -4.58 14.52
N GLY A 239 8.86 -3.25 14.62
CA GLY A 239 9.95 -2.28 14.59
C GLY A 239 10.99 -2.49 15.70
N PHE A 240 10.54 -2.82 16.92
CA PHE A 240 11.42 -3.17 18.04
C PHE A 240 12.16 -4.50 17.81
N ALA A 241 11.48 -5.53 17.31
CA ALA A 241 12.13 -6.81 17.02
C ALA A 241 13.14 -6.73 15.86
N MET A 242 12.93 -5.81 14.92
CA MET A 242 13.86 -5.53 13.82
C MET A 242 15.06 -4.73 14.30
N GLY A 243 14.87 -3.73 15.16
CA GLY A 243 15.97 -3.05 15.84
C GLY A 243 16.82 -4.05 16.63
N GLN A 244 16.18 -4.95 17.40
CA GLN A 244 16.88 -6.03 18.08
C GLN A 244 17.65 -6.96 17.12
N TRP A 245 17.07 -7.32 15.97
CA TRP A 245 17.75 -8.15 14.98
C TRP A 245 18.94 -7.45 14.31
N LEU A 246 18.83 -6.15 14.04
CA LEU A 246 19.95 -5.33 13.53
C LEU A 246 21.08 -5.19 14.56
N ASP A 247 20.73 -5.18 15.86
CA ASP A 247 21.70 -5.17 16.97
C ASP A 247 22.30 -6.56 17.24
N GLU A 248 21.70 -7.64 16.71
CA GLU A 248 22.29 -8.96 16.75
C GLU A 248 23.47 -9.00 15.75
N GLU A 249 24.71 -9.09 16.26
CA GLU A 249 26.00 -9.00 15.54
C GLU A 249 26.26 -10.09 14.45
N TYR A 250 25.25 -10.53 13.69
CA TYR A 250 25.39 -11.57 12.67
C TYR A 250 26.26 -11.14 11.47
N TYR A 251 26.25 -9.85 11.11
CA TYR A 251 27.15 -9.19 10.14
C TYR A 251 26.95 -7.65 10.17
N ASP A 252 27.93 -6.88 9.70
CA ASP A 252 27.83 -5.41 9.63
C ASP A 252 26.95 -4.98 8.44
N VAL A 253 25.66 -4.74 8.72
CA VAL A 253 24.68 -4.27 7.73
C VAL A 253 25.12 -2.96 7.07
N GLY A 254 25.92 -2.14 7.76
CA GLY A 254 26.47 -0.86 7.28
C GLY A 254 27.38 -0.99 6.05
N GLU A 255 27.95 -2.17 5.80
CA GLU A 255 28.78 -2.39 4.60
C GLU A 255 27.96 -2.26 3.31
N ILE A 256 26.68 -2.64 3.35
CA ILE A 256 25.83 -2.79 2.15
C ILE A 256 24.58 -1.91 2.17
N CYS A 257 24.14 -1.45 3.35
CA CYS A 257 22.96 -0.62 3.55
C CYS A 257 23.32 0.56 4.45
N ASP A 258 22.97 1.78 4.05
CA ASP A 258 23.34 3.00 4.75
C ASP A 258 22.36 3.36 5.87
N GLY A 259 21.11 2.89 5.78
CA GLY A 259 20.09 3.19 6.76
C GLY A 259 18.79 2.45 6.52
N TRP A 260 17.89 2.65 7.47
CA TRP A 260 16.64 1.93 7.62
C TRP A 260 15.50 2.90 7.85
N LEU A 261 14.48 2.79 7.01
CA LEU A 261 13.27 3.60 7.07
C LEU A 261 12.08 2.70 7.42
N SER A 262 11.54 2.77 8.63
CA SER A 262 10.32 2.07 9.00
C SER A 262 9.11 2.97 8.77
N TYR A 263 8.01 2.42 8.25
CA TYR A 263 6.78 3.18 8.09
C TYR A 263 5.53 2.30 8.12
N THR A 264 4.35 2.90 8.34
CA THR A 264 3.06 2.18 8.28
C THR A 264 1.92 3.12 7.91
N HIS A 265 0.73 2.58 7.69
CA HIS A 265 -0.50 3.35 7.51
C HIS A 265 -1.72 2.70 8.21
N LEU A 266 -1.56 1.98 9.32
CA LEU A 266 -2.71 1.36 9.99
C LEU A 266 -3.70 2.34 10.64
N ILE A 267 -3.23 3.53 11.04
CA ILE A 267 -4.06 4.57 11.66
C ILE A 267 -3.69 5.92 11.04
N ASP A 268 -2.55 6.46 11.47
CA ASP A 268 -1.87 7.60 10.85
C ASP A 268 -0.52 7.09 10.36
N THR A 269 0.01 7.69 9.28
CA THR A 269 1.36 7.33 8.87
C THR A 269 2.34 7.70 9.97
N GLN A 270 3.12 6.72 10.41
CA GLN A 270 4.31 6.96 11.22
C GLN A 270 5.51 6.53 10.42
N ILE A 271 6.58 7.30 10.54
CA ILE A 271 7.85 7.05 9.88
C ILE A 271 8.93 7.11 10.96
N GLY A 272 9.84 6.14 10.93
CA GLY A 272 11.01 6.08 11.79
C GLY A 272 12.27 5.86 10.96
N TYR A 273 13.39 6.42 11.39
CA TYR A 273 14.65 6.32 10.66
C TYR A 273 15.86 6.04 11.55
N GLN A 274 16.67 5.07 11.11
CA GLN A 274 17.95 4.71 11.74
C GLN A 274 19.03 4.66 10.67
N SER A 275 20.19 5.26 10.95
CA SER A 275 21.37 5.20 10.09
C SER A 275 22.33 4.11 10.56
N PHE A 276 23.07 3.54 9.62
CA PHE A 276 24.19 2.63 9.89
C PHE A 276 25.54 3.25 9.49
N THR A 277 25.51 4.23 8.58
CA THR A 277 26.71 4.92 8.08
C THR A 277 26.57 6.44 8.18
N ASP A 278 27.70 7.15 8.08
CA ASP A 278 27.71 8.62 7.98
C ASP A 278 26.92 9.11 6.75
N ALA A 279 26.87 8.30 5.68
CA ALA A 279 26.07 8.60 4.50
C ALA A 279 24.58 8.49 4.79
N GLY A 280 24.16 7.44 5.50
CA GLY A 280 22.79 7.29 5.97
C GLY A 280 22.38 8.40 6.94
N GLU A 281 23.27 8.86 7.82
CA GLU A 281 22.93 9.91 8.78
C GLU A 281 22.53 11.24 8.08
N ARG A 282 23.11 11.54 6.91
CA ARG A 282 22.70 12.70 6.10
C ARG A 282 21.24 12.66 5.66
N CYS A 283 20.67 11.45 5.52
CA CYS A 283 19.28 11.28 5.12
C CYS A 283 18.29 11.48 6.28
N ARG A 284 18.74 11.56 7.55
CA ARG A 284 17.84 11.71 8.70
C ARG A 284 16.94 12.94 8.56
N ALA A 285 17.54 14.09 8.24
CA ALA A 285 16.78 15.32 8.03
C ALA A 285 15.79 15.23 6.87
N LEU A 286 16.02 14.34 5.89
CA LEU A 286 15.08 14.14 4.80
C LEU A 286 13.84 13.36 5.27
N PHE A 287 14.04 12.30 6.04
CA PHE A 287 12.92 11.48 6.50
C PHE A 287 12.16 12.11 7.66
N ASP A 288 12.82 12.91 8.51
CA ASP A 288 12.16 13.67 9.57
C ASP A 288 11.12 14.66 8.99
N ARG A 289 11.41 15.29 7.84
CA ARG A 289 10.47 16.19 7.15
C ARG A 289 9.18 15.50 6.69
N MET A 290 9.20 14.18 6.49
CA MET A 290 7.99 13.42 6.13
C MET A 290 7.09 13.15 7.34
N VAL A 291 7.56 13.42 8.56
CA VAL A 291 6.78 13.28 9.80
C VAL A 291 6.14 14.61 10.24
N GLU A 292 6.68 15.74 9.77
CA GLU A 292 6.26 17.10 10.18
C GLU A 292 5.10 17.68 9.35
N GLU A 293 4.75 17.07 8.21
CA GLU A 293 3.65 17.45 7.29
C GLU A 293 2.53 16.41 7.29
#